data_AF-A0A968KY92-F1
#
_entry.id   AF-A0A968KY92-F1
#
_cell.length_a   1.000
_cell.length_b   1.000
_cell.length_c   1.000
_cell.angle_alpha   90.00
_cell.angle_beta   90.00
_cell.angle_gamma   90.00
#
_symmetry.space_group_name_H-M   'P 1'
#
loop_
_entity.id
_entity.type
_entity.pdbx_description
1 polymer ?
#
loop_
_entity_poly.entity_id
_entity_poly.type
_entity_poly.pdbx_seq_one_letter_code
_entity_poly.pdbx_strand_id
1 'polypeptide(L)'
;MTLTESFALLSFTIFSIADLRYRLVPGIELFFLGTILLTLPATPLQTVVVLLGCAWGIFRNLSGWFTLPLLFSPPAWPVLLTGYGYHKGMVGRADLLAISGLACLFPLPAVLLSLLGLELWRRFWIRRKTGLIPALPGLLLGLLTYLFLQLVLPRS
;
A
#
# COMPACT_ATOMS: atom_id res chain seq x y z
N MET A 1 -7.37 -5.62 -18.71
CA MET A 1 -7.38 -4.84 -17.46
C MET A 1 -8.57 -5.25 -16.63
N THR A 2 -8.32 -5.64 -15.40
CA THR A 2 -9.39 -6.02 -14.45
C THR A 2 -9.97 -4.77 -13.77
N LEU A 3 -11.19 -4.87 -13.23
CA LEU A 3 -11.87 -3.76 -12.54
C LEU A 3 -11.03 -3.25 -11.35
N THR A 4 -10.33 -4.15 -10.66
CA THR A 4 -9.39 -3.87 -9.55
C THR A 4 -8.18 -3.04 -10.01
N GLU A 5 -7.57 -3.37 -11.15
CA GLU A 5 -6.44 -2.63 -11.73
C GLU A 5 -6.83 -1.20 -12.11
N SER A 6 -7.96 -1.06 -12.81
CA SER A 6 -8.49 0.24 -13.24
C SER A 6 -8.82 1.13 -12.04
N PHE A 7 -9.46 0.56 -11.01
CA PHE A 7 -9.78 1.25 -9.76
C PHE A 7 -8.52 1.73 -9.01
N ALA A 8 -7.51 0.86 -8.90
CA ALA A 8 -6.24 1.19 -8.27
C ALA A 8 -5.53 2.32 -9.02
N LEU A 9 -5.41 2.23 -10.34
CA LEU A 9 -4.72 3.23 -11.16
C LEU A 9 -5.40 4.60 -11.06
N LEU A 10 -6.72 4.65 -11.18
CA LEU A 10 -7.46 5.91 -11.04
C LEU A 10 -7.29 6.52 -9.65
N SER A 11 -7.39 5.70 -8.61
CA SER A 11 -7.24 6.17 -7.23
C SER A 11 -5.82 6.68 -6.97
N PHE A 12 -4.80 5.90 -7.32
CA PHE A 12 -3.40 6.29 -7.09
C PHE A 12 -2.98 7.50 -7.93
N THR A 13 -3.49 7.65 -9.16
CA THR A 13 -3.20 8.84 -9.98
C THR A 13 -3.79 10.11 -9.37
N ILE A 14 -5.06 10.08 -8.94
CA ILE A 14 -5.72 11.19 -8.25
C ILE A 14 -4.98 11.52 -6.94
N PHE A 15 -4.65 10.50 -6.15
CA PHE A 15 -3.97 10.72 -4.89
C PHE A 15 -2.52 11.17 -5.06
N SER A 16 -1.81 10.72 -6.08
CA SER A 16 -0.45 11.18 -6.38
C SER A 16 -0.44 12.68 -6.71
N ILE A 17 -1.42 13.15 -7.49
CA ILE A 17 -1.59 14.58 -7.79
C ILE A 17 -1.94 15.36 -6.51
N ALA A 18 -2.84 14.83 -5.69
CA ALA A 18 -3.22 15.45 -4.43
C ALA A 18 -2.04 15.50 -3.43
N ASP A 19 -1.25 14.43 -3.33
CA ASP A 19 -0.08 14.32 -2.45
C ASP A 19 1.03 15.30 -2.88
N LEU A 20 1.28 15.43 -4.18
CA LEU A 20 2.23 16.42 -4.72
C LEU A 20 1.79 17.88 -4.46
N ARG A 21 0.48 18.15 -4.50
CA ARG A 21 -0.07 19.51 -4.39
C ARG A 21 -0.35 19.95 -2.95
N TYR A 22 -0.87 19.05 -2.12
CA TYR A 22 -1.37 19.36 -0.78
C TYR A 22 -0.59 18.67 0.34
N ARG A 23 0.34 17.74 0.02
CA ARG A 23 1.12 16.93 1.00
C ARG A 23 0.26 16.18 2.01
N LEU A 24 -1.01 16.04 1.69
CA LEU A 24 -2.07 15.42 2.48
C LEU A 24 -2.96 14.72 1.47
N VAL A 25 -3.40 13.52 1.82
CA VAL A 25 -4.25 12.69 0.96
C VAL A 25 -5.62 12.58 1.64
N PRO A 26 -6.46 13.63 1.57
CA PRO A 26 -7.82 13.56 2.06
C PRO A 26 -8.56 12.56 1.16
N GLY A 27 -8.92 11.40 1.71
CA GLY A 27 -9.62 10.34 0.97
C GLY A 27 -8.93 8.97 0.94
N ILE A 28 -7.74 8.83 1.52
CA ILE A 28 -7.07 7.52 1.62
C ILE A 28 -7.92 6.49 2.41
N GLU A 29 -8.71 6.95 3.39
CA GLU A 29 -9.65 6.11 4.14
C GLU A 29 -10.81 5.62 3.26
N LEU A 30 -11.35 6.48 2.39
CA LEU A 30 -12.39 6.10 1.43
C LEU A 30 -11.86 5.10 0.40
N PHE A 31 -10.61 5.28 -0.04
CA PHE A 31 -9.94 4.31 -0.89
C PHE A 31 -9.80 2.96 -0.20
N PHE A 32 -9.30 2.95 1.04
CA PHE A 32 -9.16 1.72 1.81
C PHE A 32 -10.51 0.99 1.97
N LEU A 33 -11.58 1.72 2.34
CA LEU A 33 -12.94 1.17 2.38
C LEU A 33 -13.39 0.62 1.02
N GLY A 34 -13.13 1.36 -0.07
CA GLY A 34 -13.40 0.90 -1.43
C GLY A 34 -12.66 -0.40 -1.79
N THR A 35 -11.38 -0.51 -1.42
CA THR A 35 -10.60 -1.74 -1.65
C THR A 35 -11.17 -2.93 -0.88
N ILE A 36 -11.64 -2.73 0.35
CA ILE A 36 -12.27 -3.78 1.16
C ILE A 36 -13.57 -4.23 0.49
N LEU A 37 -14.46 -3.31 0.15
CA LEU A 37 -15.75 -3.64 -0.47
C LEU A 37 -15.59 -4.43 -1.77
N LEU A 38 -14.54 -4.13 -2.53
CA LEU A 38 -14.28 -4.72 -3.84
C LEU A 38 -13.58 -6.08 -3.73
N THR A 39 -12.74 -6.28 -2.72
CA THR A 39 -11.95 -7.52 -2.54
C THR A 39 -12.60 -8.52 -1.60
N LEU A 40 -13.47 -8.09 -0.69
CA LEU A 40 -14.19 -8.96 0.24
C LEU A 40 -15.02 -10.06 -0.45
N PRO A 41 -15.77 -9.80 -1.55
CA PRO A 41 -16.47 -10.88 -2.25
C PRO A 41 -15.54 -11.78 -3.09
N ALA A 42 -14.38 -11.28 -3.52
CA ALA A 42 -13.47 -11.99 -4.40
C ALA A 42 -12.47 -12.88 -3.64
N THR A 43 -11.84 -12.34 -2.59
CA THR A 43 -10.76 -12.96 -1.81
C THR A 43 -10.90 -12.64 -0.32
N PRO A 44 -11.98 -13.11 0.35
CA PRO A 44 -12.34 -12.70 1.70
C PRO A 44 -11.25 -12.98 2.73
N LEU A 45 -10.59 -14.14 2.64
CA LEU A 45 -9.53 -14.53 3.59
C LEU A 45 -8.34 -13.57 3.54
N GLN A 46 -7.88 -13.21 2.33
CA GLN A 46 -6.78 -12.26 2.16
C GLN A 46 -7.15 -10.89 2.71
N THR A 47 -8.35 -10.40 2.39
CA THR A 47 -8.84 -9.10 2.88
C THR A 47 -8.93 -9.09 4.41
N VAL A 48 -9.44 -10.15 5.05
CA VAL A 48 -9.50 -10.27 6.51
C VAL A 48 -8.11 -10.27 7.15
N VAL A 49 -7.16 -11.03 6.58
CA VAL A 49 -5.79 -11.08 7.08
C VAL A 49 -5.11 -9.70 6.98
N VAL A 50 -5.29 -9.01 5.85
CA VAL A 50 -4.76 -7.64 5.65
C VAL A 50 -5.42 -6.64 6.61
N LEU A 51 -6.74 -6.77 6.83
CA LEU A 51 -7.47 -5.96 7.81
C LEU A 51 -6.96 -6.15 9.23
N LEU A 52 -6.70 -7.39 9.65
CA LEU A 52 -6.12 -7.69 10.95
C LEU A 52 -4.72 -7.08 11.09
N GLY A 53 -3.88 -7.17 10.05
CA GLY A 53 -2.56 -6.54 10.03
C GLY A 53 -2.62 -5.01 10.10
N CYS A 54 -3.58 -4.41 9.37
CA CYS A 54 -3.83 -2.97 9.40
C CYS A 54 -4.33 -2.51 10.78
N ALA A 55 -5.28 -3.23 11.37
CA ALA A 55 -5.77 -2.98 12.72
C ALA A 55 -4.63 -3.05 13.75
N TRP A 56 -3.78 -4.07 13.67
CA TRP A 56 -2.59 -4.16 14.52
C TRP A 56 -1.63 -2.97 14.35
N GLY A 57 -1.43 -2.51 13.11
CA GLY A 57 -0.63 -1.32 12.84
C GLY A 57 -1.22 -0.05 13.43
N ILE A 58 -2.55 0.12 13.42
CA ILE A 58 -3.22 1.31 13.97
C ILE A 58 -3.23 1.29 15.51
N PHE A 59 -3.53 0.14 16.12
CA PHE A 59 -3.63 0.02 17.57
C PHE A 59 -2.26 -0.25 18.20
N ARG A 60 -1.58 0.82 18.62
CA ARG A 60 -0.25 0.77 19.28
C ARG A 60 -0.16 -0.10 20.55
N ASN A 61 -1.30 -0.39 21.18
CA ASN A 61 -1.35 -1.14 22.42
C ASN A 61 -1.56 -2.65 22.23
N LEU A 62 -1.70 -3.13 20.99
CA LEU A 62 -1.88 -4.55 20.71
C LEU A 62 -0.54 -5.29 20.82
N SER A 63 -0.56 -6.39 21.58
CA SER A 63 0.60 -7.24 21.78
C SER A 63 1.14 -7.76 20.44
N GLY A 64 2.48 -7.81 20.30
CA GLY A 64 3.14 -8.41 19.14
C GLY A 64 2.81 -9.90 18.95
N TRP A 65 2.25 -10.57 19.96
CA TRP A 65 1.77 -11.94 19.82
C TRP A 65 0.68 -12.10 18.76
N PHE A 66 -0.09 -11.04 18.48
CA PHE A 66 -1.08 -11.07 17.40
C PHE A 66 -0.45 -11.09 16.01
N THR A 67 0.81 -10.66 15.83
CA THR A 67 1.45 -10.66 14.50
C THR A 67 2.03 -12.01 14.11
N LEU A 68 2.35 -12.86 15.09
CA LEU A 68 2.87 -14.23 14.87
C LEU A 68 2.04 -15.05 13.87
N PRO A 69 0.71 -15.19 14.04
CA PRO A 69 -0.09 -15.93 13.06
C PRO A 69 -0.14 -15.23 11.69
N LEU A 70 -0.12 -13.90 11.66
CA LEU A 70 -0.12 -13.15 10.40
C LEU A 70 1.19 -13.28 9.62
N LEU A 71 2.32 -13.55 10.28
CA LEU A 71 3.60 -13.80 9.61
C LEU A 71 3.58 -15.06 8.75
N PHE A 72 2.66 -15.99 8.97
CA PHE A 72 2.49 -17.14 8.08
C PHE A 72 1.73 -16.80 6.79
N SER A 73 1.15 -15.61 6.69
CA SER A 73 0.41 -15.14 5.52
C SER A 73 1.24 -14.12 4.73
N PRO A 74 1.78 -14.49 3.55
CA PRO A 74 2.60 -13.60 2.74
C PRO A 74 1.96 -12.22 2.46
N PRO A 75 0.64 -12.11 2.12
CA PRO A 75 0.02 -10.82 1.85
C PRO A 75 0.04 -9.84 3.04
N ALA A 76 0.16 -10.35 4.27
CA ALA A 76 0.21 -9.53 5.47
C ALA A 76 1.57 -8.87 5.69
N TRP A 77 2.66 -9.42 5.13
CA TRP A 77 4.01 -8.96 5.47
C TRP A 77 4.25 -7.48 5.18
N PRO A 78 3.89 -6.93 4.00
CA PRO A 78 4.07 -5.51 3.73
C PRO A 78 3.28 -4.63 4.70
N VAL A 79 2.11 -5.09 5.13
CA VAL A 79 1.20 -4.38 6.04
C VAL A 79 1.73 -4.41 7.47
N LEU A 80 2.25 -5.54 7.93
CA LEU A 80 2.90 -5.65 9.24
C LEU A 80 4.17 -4.80 9.32
N LEU A 81 4.98 -4.80 8.26
CA LEU A 81 6.24 -4.05 8.21
C LEU A 81 5.96 -2.53 8.23
N THR A 82 4.95 -2.08 7.49
CA THR A 82 4.52 -0.67 7.49
C THR A 82 3.80 -0.28 8.77
N GLY A 83 3.01 -1.19 9.36
CA GLY A 83 2.45 -1.04 10.71
C GLY A 83 3.53 -0.84 11.77
N TYR A 84 4.58 -1.65 11.76
CA TYR A 84 5.74 -1.47 12.64
C TYR A 84 6.45 -0.13 12.39
N GLY A 85 6.62 0.26 11.12
CA GLY A 85 7.14 1.58 10.75
C GLY A 85 6.29 2.74 11.30
N TYR A 86 4.96 2.60 11.30
CA TYR A 86 4.03 3.58 11.86
C TYR A 86 4.10 3.65 13.40
N HIS A 87 4.28 2.51 14.07
CA HIS A 87 4.54 2.47 15.53
C HIS A 87 5.80 3.23 15.92
N LYS A 88 6.85 3.12 15.09
CA LYS A 88 8.13 3.83 15.26
C LYS A 88 8.12 5.27 14.74
N GLY A 89 7.01 5.75 14.18
CA GLY A 89 6.90 7.11 13.62
C GLY A 89 7.73 7.33 12.35
N MET A 90 8.17 6.27 11.69
CA MET A 90 8.94 6.34 10.44
C MET A 90 8.06 6.48 9.21
N VAL A 91 6.79 6.06 9.31
CA VAL A 91 5.82 5.95 8.21
C VAL A 91 4.52 6.66 8.63
N GLY A 92 3.85 7.34 7.70
CA GLY A 92 2.59 8.03 7.97
C GLY A 92 1.39 7.08 8.03
N ARG A 93 0.29 7.54 8.66
CA ARG A 93 -0.98 6.77 8.66
C ARG A 93 -1.53 6.56 7.24
N ALA A 94 -1.35 7.54 6.35
CA ALA A 94 -1.78 7.45 4.96
C ALA A 94 -1.02 6.33 4.21
N ASP A 95 0.27 6.17 4.45
CA ASP A 95 1.09 5.14 3.82
C ASP A 95 0.66 3.74 4.24
N LEU A 96 0.35 3.56 5.53
CA LEU A 96 -0.18 2.31 6.07
C LEU A 96 -1.48 1.93 5.36
N LEU A 97 -2.41 2.88 5.23
CA LEU A 97 -3.70 2.66 4.57
C LEU A 97 -3.55 2.41 3.05
N ALA A 98 -2.62 3.10 2.40
CA ALA A 98 -2.29 2.87 1.00
C ALA A 98 -1.76 1.45 0.77
N ILE A 99 -0.83 1.00 1.61
CA ILE A 99 -0.18 -0.31 1.45
C ILE A 99 -1.13 -1.44 1.85
N SER A 100 -1.97 -1.25 2.86
CA SER A 100 -3.05 -2.20 3.16
C SER A 100 -4.06 -2.30 2.03
N GLY A 101 -4.46 -1.18 1.42
CA GLY A 101 -5.35 -1.20 0.24
C GLY A 101 -4.72 -1.91 -0.96
N LEU A 102 -3.42 -1.69 -1.21
CA LEU A 102 -2.68 -2.41 -2.26
C LEU A 102 -2.55 -3.90 -1.98
N ALA A 103 -2.28 -4.29 -0.73
CA ALA A 103 -2.19 -5.68 -0.33
C ALA A 103 -3.53 -6.43 -0.43
N CYS A 104 -4.66 -5.72 -0.34
CA CYS A 104 -5.97 -6.29 -0.66
C CYS A 104 -6.14 -6.51 -2.18
N LEU A 105 -5.75 -5.54 -3.00
CA LEU A 105 -6.04 -5.53 -4.44
C LEU A 105 -5.07 -6.37 -5.28
N PHE A 106 -3.82 -6.47 -4.86
CA PHE A 106 -2.74 -7.03 -5.67
C PHE A 106 -1.96 -8.13 -4.95
N PRO A 107 -1.33 -9.04 -5.71
CA PRO A 107 -0.47 -10.06 -5.12
C PRO A 107 0.82 -9.42 -4.57
N LEU A 108 1.47 -10.14 -3.65
CA LEU A 108 2.69 -9.72 -2.96
C LEU A 108 3.78 -9.11 -3.85
N PRO A 109 4.10 -9.65 -5.05
CA PRO A 109 5.14 -9.07 -5.91
C PRO A 109 4.86 -7.62 -6.31
N ALA A 110 3.59 -7.29 -6.56
CA ALA A 110 3.19 -5.92 -6.91
C ALA A 110 3.37 -4.96 -5.73
N VAL A 111 3.06 -5.43 -4.52
CA VAL A 111 3.20 -4.64 -3.28
C VAL A 111 4.68 -4.44 -2.93
N LEU A 112 5.54 -5.44 -3.16
CA LEU A 112 6.98 -5.27 -2.98
C LEU A 112 7.57 -4.31 -4.02
N LEU A 113 7.13 -4.37 -5.28
CA LEU A 113 7.56 -3.43 -6.30
C LEU A 113 7.09 -2.00 -6.00
N SER A 114 5.88 -1.81 -5.47
CA SER A 114 5.41 -0.49 -5.03
C SER A 114 6.27 0.06 -3.89
N LEU A 115 6.65 -0.76 -2.90
CA LEU A 115 7.59 -0.37 -1.85
C LEU A 115 8.97 0.00 -2.40
N LEU A 116 9.51 -0.77 -3.35
CA LEU A 116 10.78 -0.44 -4.03
C LEU A 116 10.67 0.87 -4.81
N GLY A 117 9.56 1.08 -5.51
CA GLY A 117 9.25 2.35 -6.20
C GLY A 117 9.23 3.53 -5.22
N LEU A 118 8.65 3.34 -4.03
CA LEU A 118 8.68 4.33 -2.95
C LEU A 118 10.10 4.60 -2.45
N GLU A 119 10.95 3.61 -2.27
CA GLU A 119 12.34 3.83 -1.87
C GLU A 119 13.14 4.59 -2.94
N LEU A 120 12.97 4.24 -4.21
CA LEU A 120 13.60 4.94 -5.34
C LEU A 120 13.13 6.39 -5.40
N TRP A 121 11.83 6.62 -5.27
CA TRP A 121 11.25 7.94 -5.22
C TRP A 121 11.77 8.75 -4.02
N ARG A 122 11.84 8.13 -2.84
CA ARG A 122 12.38 8.74 -1.62
C ARG A 122 13.83 9.19 -1.86
N ARG A 123 14.68 8.33 -2.41
CA ARG A 123 16.09 8.66 -2.74
C ARG A 123 16.19 9.79 -3.77
N PHE A 124 15.33 9.78 -4.78
CA PHE A 124 15.28 10.84 -5.80
C PHE A 124 14.81 12.19 -5.20
N TRP A 125 13.83 12.15 -4.31
CA TRP A 125 13.25 13.35 -3.70
C TRP A 125 14.14 13.98 -2.63
N ILE A 126 14.84 13.17 -1.82
CA ILE A 126 15.84 13.64 -0.84
C ILE A 126 16.93 14.48 -1.53
N ARG A 127 17.30 14.13 -2.77
CA ARG A 127 18.26 14.92 -3.56
C ARG A 127 17.73 16.29 -3.99
N ARG A 128 16.41 16.53 -3.96
CA ARG A 128 15.79 17.77 -4.44
C ARG A 128 15.33 18.72 -3.33
N LYS A 129 14.80 18.27 -2.17
CA LYS A 129 14.33 19.16 -1.07
C LYS A 129 14.27 18.51 0.33
N THR A 130 14.39 19.35 1.37
CA THR A 130 14.24 19.08 2.82
C THR A 130 12.79 19.28 3.31
N GLY A 131 11.85 18.45 2.87
CA GLY A 131 10.45 18.52 3.32
C GLY A 131 9.78 17.16 3.40
N LEU A 132 8.53 17.14 3.91
CA LEU A 132 7.68 15.93 3.93
C LEU A 132 7.64 15.30 2.53
N ILE A 133 7.99 14.01 2.46
CA ILE A 133 8.19 13.28 1.21
C ILE A 133 6.83 12.76 0.73
N PRO A 134 6.37 13.09 -0.48
CA PRO A 134 5.15 12.52 -1.03
C PRO A 134 5.39 11.04 -1.35
N ALA A 135 4.73 10.14 -0.63
CA ALA A 135 4.95 8.70 -0.68
C ALA A 135 4.17 8.02 -1.81
N LEU A 136 2.98 8.54 -2.13
CA LEU A 136 2.07 7.96 -3.12
C LEU A 136 2.59 7.94 -4.56
N PRO A 137 3.28 8.98 -5.09
CA PRO A 137 3.89 8.89 -6.42
C PRO A 137 4.91 7.75 -6.52
N GLY A 138 5.65 7.47 -5.46
CA GLY A 138 6.59 6.35 -5.42
C GLY A 138 5.90 4.99 -5.47
N LEU A 139 4.81 4.82 -4.71
CA LEU A 139 3.99 3.60 -4.77
C LEU A 139 3.38 3.39 -6.16
N LEU A 140 2.90 4.48 -6.78
CA LEU A 140 2.35 4.46 -8.14
C LEU A 140 3.40 4.02 -9.16
N LEU A 141 4.62 4.55 -9.08
CA LEU A 141 5.72 4.16 -9.98
C LEU A 141 5.98 2.66 -9.91
N GLY A 142 6.08 2.09 -8.71
CA GLY A 142 6.30 0.66 -8.57
C GLY A 142 5.11 -0.18 -9.08
N LEU A 143 3.87 0.28 -8.88
CA LEU A 143 2.68 -0.38 -9.42
C LEU A 143 2.66 -0.35 -10.96
N LEU A 144 2.99 0.78 -11.58
CA LEU A 144 3.12 0.88 -13.04
C LEU A 144 4.21 -0.06 -13.56
N THR A 145 5.36 -0.15 -12.89
CA THR A 145 6.40 -1.10 -13.31
C THR A 145 5.93 -2.54 -13.23
N TYR A 146 5.15 -2.91 -12.21
CA TYR A 146 4.57 -4.25 -12.12
C TYR A 146 3.58 -4.53 -13.25
N LEU A 147 2.64 -3.61 -13.53
CA LEU A 147 1.67 -3.78 -14.61
C LEU A 147 2.35 -3.84 -15.97
N PHE A 148 3.41 -3.04 -16.18
CA PHE A 148 4.21 -3.09 -17.39
C PHE A 148 4.94 -4.44 -17.53
N LEU A 149 5.56 -4.93 -16.46
CA LEU A 149 6.20 -6.25 -16.46
C LEU A 149 5.19 -7.37 -16.73
N GLN A 150 3.99 -7.29 -16.18
CA GLN A 150 2.93 -8.26 -16.44
C GLN A 150 2.44 -8.22 -17.89
N LEU A 151 2.46 -7.04 -18.53
CA LEU A 151 2.13 -6.87 -19.95
C LEU A 151 3.22 -7.44 -20.87
N VAL A 152 4.49 -7.28 -20.49
CA VAL A 152 5.65 -7.74 -21.27
C VAL A 152 5.96 -9.23 -21.05
N LEU A 153 5.74 -9.73 -19.85
CA LEU A 153 5.89 -11.14 -19.45
C LEU A 153 4.52 -11.69 -19.03
N PRO A 154 3.58 -11.88 -19.99
CA PRO A 154 2.35 -12.57 -19.68
C PRO A 154 2.73 -13.99 -19.25
N ARG A 155 2.42 -14.33 -18.00
CA ARG A 155 2.55 -15.72 -17.51
C ARG A 155 1.64 -16.59 -18.37
N SER A 156 2.23 -17.39 -19.25
CA SER A 156 1.62 -18.55 -19.90
C SER A 156 1.27 -19.61 -18.87
#